data_AF-A0A2E7MQ89-F1
#
_entry.id   AF-A0A2E7MQ89-F1
#
_cell.length_a   1.000
_cell.length_b   1.000
_cell.length_c   1.000
_cell.angle_alpha   90.00
_cell.angle_beta   90.00
_cell.angle_gamma   90.00
#
_symmetry.space_group_name_H-M   'P 1'
#
loop_
_entity.id
_entity.type
_entity.pdbx_description
1 polymer ?
#
loop_
_entity_poly.entity_id
_entity_poly.type
_entity_poly.pdbx_seq_one_letter_code
_entity_poly.pdbx_strand_id
1 'polypeptide(L)'
;MAGPKYGQIDHDYGLRLATTQPDEDGPIWMVNLMKYHDVAQYADSSSQEISGREADNLYTPLEPLAAIGAEIVYVGDVETKLLGDERDWDRIAVVKYPTRRSFIDMQQRKDFKEKHVHKEAGMQETIVMGCLPVDLPATDISETDWEDVPYPPSEKDGPIAVLHVLKFGLGAKMDETPQDMEKYQEKAAEVALKNGLRISGWFGVEGTIVGDGRKWDQVRFNTFPSKAAFMEVVNDPNRLEAQKKHREKAIADTYTLIVRTSLDNIAASTSPPS
;
A
#
# COMPACT_ATOMS: atom_id res chain seq x y z
N MET A 1 20.23 -9.70 -17.90
CA MET A 1 19.35 -8.70 -18.54
C MET A 1 19.36 -7.47 -17.67
N ALA A 2 19.30 -6.26 -18.24
CA ALA A 2 19.09 -5.06 -17.43
C ALA A 2 17.73 -5.17 -16.72
N GLY A 3 17.66 -4.75 -15.46
CA GLY A 3 16.39 -4.68 -14.71
C GLY A 3 15.43 -3.63 -15.30
N PRO A 4 14.20 -3.53 -14.78
CA PRO A 4 13.26 -2.51 -15.21
C PRO A 4 13.82 -1.10 -14.96
N LYS A 5 13.42 -0.14 -15.79
CA LYS A 5 13.89 1.26 -15.68
C LYS A 5 13.30 2.02 -14.50
N TYR A 6 12.24 1.49 -13.91
CA TYR A 6 11.41 2.14 -12.89
C TYR A 6 11.69 1.66 -11.45
N GLY A 7 12.74 0.87 -11.23
CA GLY A 7 13.12 0.39 -9.89
C GLY A 7 14.17 -0.72 -9.91
N GLN A 8 14.86 -0.87 -8.80
CA GLN A 8 15.84 -1.93 -8.56
C GLN A 8 15.13 -3.22 -8.15
N ILE A 9 15.53 -4.35 -8.73
CA ILE A 9 15.03 -5.66 -8.33
C ILE A 9 15.82 -6.16 -7.12
N ASP A 10 15.12 -6.58 -6.06
CA ASP A 10 15.71 -7.39 -5.00
C ASP A 10 15.74 -8.86 -5.44
N HIS A 11 16.89 -9.31 -5.95
CA HIS A 11 17.06 -10.66 -6.45
C HIS A 11 17.02 -11.71 -5.34
N ASP A 12 17.46 -11.38 -4.13
CA ASP A 12 17.42 -12.30 -2.98
C ASP A 12 15.97 -12.52 -2.55
N TYR A 13 15.17 -11.45 -2.51
CA TYR A 13 13.75 -11.58 -2.23
C TYR A 13 13.01 -12.32 -3.36
N GLY A 14 13.32 -12.00 -4.62
CA GLY A 14 12.78 -12.71 -5.78
C GLY A 14 13.10 -14.20 -5.75
N LEU A 15 14.32 -14.58 -5.36
CA LEU A 15 14.71 -15.97 -5.17
C LEU A 15 13.90 -16.61 -4.05
N ARG A 16 13.76 -15.94 -2.89
CA ARG A 16 12.94 -16.45 -1.78
C ARG A 16 11.50 -16.74 -2.21
N LEU A 17 10.83 -15.79 -2.87
CA LEU A 17 9.49 -15.99 -3.44
C LEU A 17 9.45 -17.18 -4.40
N ALA A 18 10.51 -17.35 -5.19
CA ALA A 18 10.66 -18.43 -6.16
C ALA A 18 11.18 -19.74 -5.55
N THR A 19 11.40 -19.86 -4.24
CA THR A 19 11.88 -21.10 -3.60
C THR A 19 11.15 -21.44 -2.30
N THR A 20 10.17 -20.64 -1.87
CA THR A 20 9.29 -20.97 -0.73
C THR A 20 8.72 -22.37 -0.92
N GLN A 21 8.79 -23.19 0.13
CA GLN A 21 8.29 -24.56 0.11
C GLN A 21 6.75 -24.57 0.02
N PRO A 22 6.13 -25.56 -0.63
CA PRO A 22 4.68 -25.56 -0.85
C PRO A 22 3.82 -25.45 0.42
N ASP A 23 4.31 -25.96 1.56
CA ASP A 23 3.64 -25.89 2.87
C ASP A 23 3.75 -24.51 3.56
N GLU A 24 4.67 -23.67 3.10
CA GLU A 24 4.87 -22.28 3.55
C GLU A 24 4.43 -21.25 2.50
N ASP A 25 4.09 -21.69 1.27
CA ASP A 25 3.78 -20.86 0.11
C ASP A 25 2.31 -20.39 0.10
N GLY A 26 1.92 -19.73 1.18
CA GLY A 26 0.58 -19.14 1.34
C GLY A 26 0.39 -17.82 0.58
N PRO A 27 -0.80 -17.19 0.73
CA PRO A 27 -1.15 -15.97 0.03
C PRO A 27 -0.23 -14.80 0.39
N ILE A 28 -0.08 -13.88 -0.56
CA ILE A 28 0.73 -12.67 -0.42
C ILE A 28 0.02 -11.48 -1.06
N TRP A 29 0.12 -10.31 -0.41
CA TRP A 29 -0.45 -9.06 -0.89
C TRP A 29 0.68 -8.18 -1.41
N MET A 30 0.64 -7.84 -2.69
CA MET A 30 1.65 -6.99 -3.31
C MET A 30 1.16 -5.55 -3.30
N VAL A 31 1.69 -4.75 -2.37
CA VAL A 31 1.39 -3.31 -2.27
C VAL A 31 2.30 -2.55 -3.23
N ASN A 32 1.70 -1.81 -4.16
CA ASN A 32 2.39 -1.04 -5.20
C ASN A 32 2.18 0.46 -4.97
N LEU A 33 3.27 1.20 -4.85
CA LEU A 33 3.32 2.66 -4.97
C LEU A 33 3.82 2.96 -6.39
N MET A 34 3.09 3.77 -7.15
CA MET A 34 3.36 3.98 -8.58
C MET A 34 3.43 5.46 -8.92
N LYS A 35 4.50 5.84 -9.62
CA LYS A 35 4.69 7.15 -10.24
C LYS A 35 4.78 6.95 -11.74
N TYR A 36 3.94 7.67 -12.49
CA TYR A 36 3.89 7.61 -13.94
C TYR A 36 4.63 8.79 -14.57
N HIS A 37 5.15 8.55 -15.78
CA HIS A 37 5.55 9.64 -16.67
C HIS A 37 4.33 10.44 -17.15
N ASP A 38 4.52 11.75 -17.34
CA ASP A 38 3.50 12.61 -17.95
C ASP A 38 3.10 12.11 -19.35
N VAL A 39 4.10 11.65 -20.13
CA VAL A 39 3.94 11.01 -21.44
C VAL A 39 4.70 9.69 -21.44
N ALA A 40 4.05 8.60 -21.86
CA ALA A 40 4.64 7.27 -21.91
C ALA A 40 5.80 7.20 -22.91
N GLN A 41 6.90 6.56 -22.50
CA GLN A 41 8.16 6.49 -23.24
C GLN A 41 8.30 5.18 -24.01
N TYR A 42 7.43 4.95 -25.00
CA TYR A 42 7.56 3.78 -25.87
C TYR A 42 8.84 3.86 -26.72
N ALA A 43 9.47 2.70 -26.95
CA ALA A 43 10.68 2.62 -27.78
C ALA A 43 10.42 2.93 -29.26
N ASP A 44 9.21 2.65 -29.75
CA ASP A 44 8.78 2.97 -31.10
C ASP A 44 8.16 4.37 -31.12
N SER A 45 8.84 5.31 -31.79
CA SER A 45 8.42 6.71 -31.93
C SER A 45 7.13 6.91 -32.74
N SER A 46 6.62 5.86 -33.40
CA SER A 46 5.31 5.85 -34.07
C SER A 46 4.16 5.45 -33.15
N SER A 47 4.45 5.08 -31.90
CA SER A 47 3.44 4.75 -30.89
C SER A 47 2.56 5.96 -30.57
N GLN A 48 1.32 5.67 -30.16
CA GLN A 48 0.38 6.70 -29.72
C GLN A 48 0.95 7.47 -28.52
N GLU A 49 0.85 8.80 -28.57
CA GLU A 49 1.19 9.68 -27.46
C GLU A 49 0.08 9.60 -26.41
N ILE A 50 0.29 8.74 -25.41
CA ILE A 50 -0.59 8.57 -24.24
C ILE A 50 0.19 8.86 -22.97
N SER A 51 -0.52 9.21 -21.89
CA SER A 51 0.10 9.38 -20.58
C SER A 51 0.63 8.06 -20.02
N GLY A 52 1.57 8.12 -19.08
CA GLY A 52 2.07 6.92 -18.42
C GLY A 52 1.00 6.15 -17.65
N ARG A 53 0.00 6.87 -17.10
CA ARG A 53 -1.17 6.27 -16.44
C ARG A 53 -2.05 5.51 -17.44
N GLU A 54 -2.30 6.07 -18.62
CA GLU A 54 -3.05 5.37 -19.66
C GLU A 54 -2.31 4.13 -20.15
N ALA A 55 -0.99 4.20 -20.30
CA ALA A 55 -0.16 3.03 -20.59
C ALA A 55 -0.28 1.95 -19.50
N ASP A 56 -0.21 2.31 -18.22
CA ASP A 56 -0.39 1.36 -17.11
C ASP A 56 -1.81 0.75 -17.06
N ASN A 57 -2.84 1.52 -17.45
CA ASN A 57 -4.20 0.98 -17.60
C ASN A 57 -4.28 -0.07 -18.73
N LEU A 58 -3.54 0.11 -19.84
CA LEU A 58 -3.43 -0.91 -20.90
C LEU A 58 -2.67 -2.15 -20.43
N TYR A 59 -1.69 -1.97 -19.54
CA TYR A 59 -0.95 -3.07 -18.93
C TYR A 59 -1.84 -3.93 -18.03
N THR A 60 -2.72 -3.32 -17.23
CA THR A 60 -3.51 -3.98 -16.16
C THR A 60 -4.20 -5.26 -16.68
N PRO A 61 -3.64 -6.45 -16.41
CA PRO A 61 -4.04 -7.66 -17.10
C PRO A 61 -5.14 -8.36 -16.30
N LEU A 62 -6.34 -7.78 -16.26
CA LEU A 62 -7.46 -8.31 -15.46
C LEU A 62 -7.72 -9.80 -15.75
N GLU A 63 -7.75 -10.20 -17.03
CA GLU A 63 -7.94 -11.59 -17.44
C GLU A 63 -6.77 -12.52 -17.01
N PRO A 64 -5.48 -12.21 -17.30
CA PRO A 64 -4.36 -13.01 -16.80
C PRO A 64 -4.26 -13.11 -15.27
N LEU A 65 -4.57 -12.04 -14.53
CA LEU A 65 -4.59 -12.05 -13.06
C LEU A 65 -5.67 -13.00 -12.53
N ALA A 66 -6.89 -12.89 -13.05
CA ALA A 66 -7.97 -13.79 -12.68
C ALA A 66 -7.64 -15.26 -13.00
N ALA A 67 -6.98 -15.51 -14.14
CA ALA A 67 -6.58 -16.87 -14.55
C ALA A 67 -5.57 -17.56 -13.62
N ILE A 68 -4.87 -16.81 -12.76
CA ILE A 68 -3.95 -17.35 -11.75
C ILE A 68 -4.50 -17.23 -10.31
N GLY A 69 -5.77 -16.83 -10.17
CA GLY A 69 -6.41 -16.58 -8.89
C GLY A 69 -5.92 -15.31 -8.18
N ALA A 70 -5.24 -14.40 -8.89
CA ALA A 70 -4.84 -13.11 -8.33
C ALA A 70 -6.01 -12.12 -8.36
N GLU A 71 -6.15 -11.35 -7.30
CA GLU A 71 -7.27 -10.44 -7.07
C GLU A 71 -6.74 -9.03 -6.81
N ILE A 72 -7.25 -8.03 -7.54
CA ILE A 72 -7.01 -6.63 -7.19
C ILE A 72 -7.93 -6.32 -6.00
N VAL A 73 -7.35 -6.09 -4.83
CA VAL A 73 -8.11 -5.88 -3.58
C VAL A 73 -8.11 -4.43 -3.13
N TYR A 74 -7.28 -3.58 -3.73
CA TYR A 74 -7.29 -2.15 -3.46
C TYR A 74 -6.79 -1.36 -4.66
N VAL A 75 -7.43 -0.23 -4.96
CA VAL A 75 -6.95 0.79 -5.89
C VAL A 75 -7.35 2.16 -5.36
N GLY A 76 -6.42 3.11 -5.39
CA GLY A 76 -6.75 4.51 -5.14
C GLY A 76 -5.68 5.47 -5.66
N ASP A 77 -6.12 6.69 -5.95
CA ASP A 77 -5.25 7.76 -6.44
C ASP A 77 -4.74 8.60 -5.26
N VAL A 78 -3.44 8.89 -5.25
CA VAL A 78 -2.84 9.69 -4.18
C VAL A 78 -3.22 11.14 -4.39
N GLU A 79 -3.88 11.75 -3.40
CA GLU A 79 -4.27 13.16 -3.42
C GLU A 79 -3.21 14.03 -2.74
N THR A 80 -2.59 13.55 -1.66
CA THR A 80 -1.66 14.37 -0.87
C THR A 80 -0.62 13.49 -0.20
N LYS A 81 0.67 13.84 -0.34
CA LYS A 81 1.76 13.30 0.48
C LYS A 81 1.97 14.21 1.70
N LEU A 82 1.73 13.68 2.89
CA LEU A 82 1.93 14.40 4.17
C LEU A 82 3.33 14.20 4.72
N LEU A 83 3.85 12.98 4.61
CA LEU A 83 5.20 12.61 5.02
C LEU A 83 5.79 11.69 3.95
N GLY A 84 7.09 11.80 3.74
CA GLY A 84 7.83 11.07 2.71
C GLY A 84 9.07 11.86 2.30
N ASP A 85 9.86 11.26 1.42
CA ASP A 85 10.96 11.92 0.74
C ASP A 85 10.44 12.81 -0.42
N GLU A 86 11.32 13.21 -1.34
CA GLU A 86 10.98 14.04 -2.50
C GLU A 86 9.98 13.40 -3.47
N ARG A 87 9.80 12.07 -3.46
CA ARG A 87 8.97 11.37 -4.45
C ARG A 87 7.50 11.60 -4.21
N ASP A 88 6.78 11.91 -5.27
CA ASP A 88 5.32 11.92 -5.27
C ASP A 88 4.81 10.67 -5.98
N TRP A 89 3.83 10.02 -5.37
CA TRP A 89 3.17 8.84 -5.90
C TRP A 89 1.85 9.26 -6.52
N ASP A 90 1.46 8.62 -7.61
CA ASP A 90 0.23 8.93 -8.34
C ASP A 90 -0.90 7.95 -8.01
N ARG A 91 -0.57 6.67 -7.78
CA ARG A 91 -1.54 5.59 -7.52
C ARG A 91 -0.99 4.55 -6.55
N ILE A 92 -1.88 4.02 -5.73
CA ILE A 92 -1.67 2.86 -4.88
C ILE A 92 -2.53 1.72 -5.39
N ALA A 93 -1.95 0.52 -5.49
CA ALA A 93 -2.71 -0.69 -5.77
C ALA A 93 -2.24 -1.85 -4.90
N VAL A 94 -3.16 -2.73 -4.50
CA VAL A 94 -2.84 -3.97 -3.81
C VAL A 94 -3.42 -5.13 -4.59
N VAL A 95 -2.57 -6.10 -4.92
CA VAL A 95 -2.97 -7.34 -5.58
C VAL A 95 -2.67 -8.51 -4.65
N LYS A 96 -3.70 -9.28 -4.30
CA LYS A 96 -3.56 -10.54 -3.57
C LYS A 96 -3.24 -11.64 -4.57
N TYR A 97 -2.24 -12.44 -4.26
CA TYR A 97 -1.87 -13.65 -4.98
C TYR A 97 -2.14 -14.87 -4.10
N PRO A 98 -2.64 -16.00 -4.63
CA PRO A 98 -2.88 -17.20 -3.85
C PRO A 98 -1.61 -17.76 -3.19
N THR A 99 -0.48 -17.62 -3.87
CA THR A 99 0.84 -18.06 -3.39
C THR A 99 1.95 -17.12 -3.90
N ARG A 100 3.13 -17.13 -3.26
CA ARG A 100 4.32 -16.41 -3.76
C ARG A 100 4.75 -16.97 -5.11
N ARG A 101 4.63 -18.29 -5.31
CA ARG A 101 4.87 -18.92 -6.62
C ARG A 101 3.99 -18.33 -7.72
N SER A 102 2.70 -18.12 -7.47
CA SER A 102 1.78 -17.59 -8.47
C SER A 102 2.19 -16.19 -8.96
N PHE A 103 2.75 -15.36 -8.07
CA PHE A 103 3.35 -14.07 -8.45
C PHE A 103 4.56 -14.26 -9.37
N ILE A 104 5.47 -15.19 -9.06
CA ILE A 104 6.67 -15.46 -9.88
C ILE A 104 6.30 -16.05 -11.24
N ASP A 105 5.40 -17.03 -11.27
CA ASP A 105 4.99 -17.71 -12.50
C ASP A 105 4.28 -16.75 -13.45
N MET A 106 3.49 -15.81 -12.92
CA MET A 106 2.88 -14.72 -13.70
C MET A 106 3.91 -13.95 -14.52
N GLN A 107 5.06 -13.61 -13.93
CA GLN A 107 6.13 -12.87 -14.59
C GLN A 107 6.70 -13.63 -15.80
N GLN A 108 6.54 -14.96 -15.85
CA GLN A 108 7.05 -15.80 -16.93
C GLN A 108 6.06 -16.01 -18.07
N ARG A 109 4.77 -15.73 -17.87
CA ARG A 109 3.74 -15.93 -18.88
C ARG A 109 3.94 -15.03 -20.09
N LYS A 110 3.63 -15.57 -21.27
CA LYS A 110 3.81 -14.87 -22.55
C LYS A 110 2.92 -13.63 -22.66
N ASP A 111 1.64 -13.77 -22.31
CA ASP A 111 0.66 -12.69 -22.33
C ASP A 111 1.01 -11.54 -21.38
N PHE A 112 1.62 -11.86 -20.24
CA PHE A 112 2.13 -10.87 -19.30
C PHE A 112 3.37 -10.14 -19.84
N LYS A 113 4.33 -10.89 -20.42
CA LYS A 113 5.53 -10.31 -21.05
C LYS A 113 5.19 -9.40 -22.23
N GLU A 114 4.22 -9.78 -23.05
CA GLU A 114 3.75 -8.98 -24.18
C GLU A 114 3.16 -7.64 -23.72
N LYS A 115 2.48 -7.60 -22.57
CA LYS A 115 1.94 -6.35 -21.99
C LYS A 115 2.98 -5.51 -21.25
N HIS A 116 4.10 -6.10 -20.83
CA HIS A 116 5.13 -5.42 -20.03
C HIS A 116 5.66 -4.14 -20.70
N VAL A 117 5.62 -4.08 -22.03
CA VAL A 117 6.00 -2.88 -22.81
C VAL A 117 5.25 -1.62 -22.37
N HIS A 118 3.98 -1.75 -21.98
CA HIS A 118 3.17 -0.63 -21.52
C HIS A 118 3.58 -0.16 -20.12
N LYS A 119 3.88 -1.11 -19.21
CA LYS A 119 4.40 -0.79 -17.87
C LYS A 119 5.77 -0.13 -17.95
N GLU A 120 6.67 -0.64 -18.79
CA GLU A 120 7.99 -0.05 -18.98
C GLU A 120 7.92 1.35 -19.60
N ALA A 121 6.99 1.60 -20.53
CA ALA A 121 6.80 2.92 -21.13
C ALA A 121 6.14 3.91 -20.16
N GLY A 122 5.17 3.48 -19.36
CA GLY A 122 4.36 4.38 -18.53
C GLY A 122 4.92 4.65 -17.13
N MET A 123 5.60 3.68 -16.53
CA MET A 123 6.06 3.75 -15.15
C MET A 123 7.38 4.51 -15.06
N GLN A 124 7.39 5.60 -14.32
CA GLN A 124 8.60 6.35 -13.99
C GLN A 124 9.30 5.71 -12.79
N GLU A 125 8.56 5.38 -11.74
CA GLU A 125 9.10 4.76 -10.53
C GLU A 125 8.05 3.92 -9.81
N THR A 126 8.47 2.83 -9.17
CA THR A 126 7.57 2.04 -8.32
C THR A 126 8.28 1.40 -7.13
N ILE A 127 7.56 1.28 -6.02
CA ILE A 127 7.89 0.40 -4.91
C ILE A 127 6.82 -0.70 -4.85
N VAL A 128 7.26 -1.95 -4.86
CA VAL A 128 6.42 -3.15 -4.79
C VAL A 128 6.83 -3.97 -3.59
N MET A 129 6.01 -3.91 -2.55
CA MET A 129 6.22 -4.62 -1.29
C MET A 129 5.38 -5.90 -1.27
N GLY A 130 6.00 -7.02 -0.92
CA GLY A 130 5.29 -8.24 -0.59
C GLY A 130 4.92 -8.25 0.88
N CYS A 131 3.63 -8.41 1.16
CA CYS A 131 3.03 -8.13 2.45
C CYS A 131 2.16 -9.29 2.94
N LEU A 132 2.12 -9.47 4.26
CA LEU A 132 1.21 -10.40 4.95
C LEU A 132 0.36 -9.65 5.97
N PRO A 133 -0.92 -10.02 6.15
CA PRO A 133 -1.78 -9.37 7.14
C PRO A 133 -1.19 -9.55 8.54
N VAL A 134 -1.33 -8.53 9.37
CA VAL A 134 -1.00 -8.59 10.80
C VAL A 134 -2.24 -8.35 11.63
N ASP A 135 -2.22 -8.83 12.87
CA ASP A 135 -3.32 -8.63 13.79
C ASP A 135 -3.54 -7.14 14.03
N LEU A 136 -4.81 -6.75 13.92
CA LEU A 136 -5.23 -5.41 14.25
C LEU A 136 -5.23 -5.23 15.77
N PRO A 137 -4.91 -4.02 16.27
CA PRO A 137 -5.01 -3.73 17.69
C PRO A 137 -6.43 -4.01 18.20
N ALA A 138 -6.54 -4.71 19.32
CA ALA A 138 -7.80 -4.79 20.05
C ALA A 138 -8.19 -3.39 20.55
N THR A 139 -9.47 -3.04 20.43
CA THR A 139 -10.01 -1.80 21.00
C THR A 139 -11.36 -2.06 21.63
N ASP A 140 -11.55 -1.52 22.84
CA ASP A 140 -12.84 -1.53 23.54
C ASP A 140 -13.71 -0.34 23.12
N ILE A 141 -13.22 0.52 22.22
CA ILE A 141 -13.93 1.70 21.76
C ILE A 141 -14.80 1.30 20.57
N SER A 142 -16.12 1.45 20.73
CA SER A 142 -17.07 1.23 19.64
C SER A 142 -16.83 2.22 18.51
N GLU A 143 -16.89 1.72 17.29
CA GLU A 143 -16.91 2.55 16.09
C GLU A 143 -18.06 3.57 16.15
N THR A 144 -17.78 4.83 15.80
CA THR A 144 -18.82 5.86 15.62
C THR A 144 -19.33 5.80 14.19
N ASP A 145 -20.65 5.79 13.99
CA ASP A 145 -21.25 5.89 12.65
C ASP A 145 -20.72 7.15 11.95
N TRP A 146 -20.41 7.04 10.65
CA TRP A 146 -19.88 8.15 9.88
C TRP A 146 -20.87 9.31 9.75
N GLU A 147 -22.17 9.07 9.89
CA GLU A 147 -23.17 10.13 9.92
C GLU A 147 -23.15 10.94 11.23
N ASP A 148 -22.60 10.36 12.30
CA ASP A 148 -22.60 10.96 13.65
C ASP A 148 -21.28 11.64 14.02
N VAL A 149 -20.24 11.57 13.18
CA VAL A 149 -18.96 12.24 13.44
C VAL A 149 -19.05 13.75 13.16
N PRO A 150 -18.16 14.59 13.73
CA PRO A 150 -18.18 16.03 13.47
C PRO A 150 -18.01 16.42 11.99
N TYR A 151 -17.31 15.59 11.22
CA TYR A 151 -17.01 15.80 9.80
C TYR A 151 -17.39 14.57 8.97
N PRO A 152 -18.71 14.34 8.75
CA PRO A 152 -19.20 13.22 7.97
C PRO A 152 -18.79 13.32 6.49
N PRO A 153 -18.85 12.23 5.70
CA PRO A 153 -18.55 12.28 4.28
C PRO A 153 -19.49 13.23 3.54
N SER A 154 -18.98 13.95 2.54
CA SER A 154 -19.79 14.80 1.66
C SER A 154 -19.30 14.71 0.21
N GLU A 155 -20.07 15.25 -0.74
CA GLU A 155 -19.63 15.32 -2.15
C GLU A 155 -18.31 16.08 -2.34
N LYS A 156 -18.02 17.06 -1.47
CA LYS A 156 -16.81 17.90 -1.55
C LYS A 156 -15.63 17.33 -0.79
N ASP A 157 -15.89 16.56 0.26
CA ASP A 157 -14.87 15.93 1.09
C ASP A 157 -15.37 14.54 1.50
N GLY A 158 -15.31 13.62 0.54
CA GLY A 158 -15.71 12.24 0.75
C GLY A 158 -14.66 11.43 1.51
N PRO A 159 -14.86 10.12 1.61
CA PRO A 159 -13.92 9.24 2.30
C PRO A 159 -12.51 9.30 1.73
N ILE A 160 -11.54 9.09 2.61
CA ILE A 160 -10.13 8.94 2.26
C ILE A 160 -9.55 7.71 2.95
N ALA A 161 -8.57 7.08 2.31
CA ALA A 161 -7.63 6.20 2.98
C ALA A 161 -6.34 6.98 3.29
N VAL A 162 -5.87 6.88 4.51
CA VAL A 162 -4.55 7.34 4.94
C VAL A 162 -3.63 6.13 4.94
N LEU A 163 -2.84 6.02 3.87
CA LEU A 163 -1.82 4.99 3.73
C LEU A 163 -0.58 5.38 4.53
N HIS A 164 -0.15 4.52 5.45
CA HIS A 164 1.16 4.62 6.05
C HIS A 164 2.06 3.51 5.52
N VAL A 165 3.25 3.87 5.03
CA VAL A 165 4.36 2.93 4.81
C VAL A 165 5.41 3.27 5.85
N LEU A 166 5.83 2.30 6.66
CA LEU A 166 6.58 2.52 7.88
C LEU A 166 7.86 1.69 7.91
N LYS A 167 8.97 2.34 8.23
CA LYS A 167 10.19 1.70 8.72
C LYS A 167 10.37 2.08 10.18
N PHE A 168 10.52 1.09 11.05
CA PHE A 168 10.85 1.25 12.46
C PHE A 168 12.37 1.32 12.69
N GLY A 169 12.78 2.05 13.72
CA GLY A 169 14.20 2.29 14.04
C GLY A 169 14.90 1.12 14.76
N LEU A 170 14.16 0.31 15.51
CA LEU A 170 14.65 -0.91 16.15
C LEU A 170 13.97 -2.10 15.49
N GLY A 171 14.74 -3.15 15.18
CA GLY A 171 14.26 -4.32 14.43
C GLY A 171 13.05 -4.99 15.07
N ALA A 172 11.87 -4.65 14.57
CA ALA A 172 10.64 -5.37 14.86
C ALA A 172 10.59 -6.63 13.99
N LYS A 173 9.95 -7.68 14.51
CA LYS A 173 9.52 -8.76 13.63
C LYS A 173 8.40 -8.24 12.71
N MET A 174 8.22 -8.93 11.60
CA MET A 174 7.25 -8.54 10.57
C MET A 174 5.82 -8.44 11.10
N ASP A 175 5.46 -9.29 12.06
CA ASP A 175 4.15 -9.38 12.71
C ASP A 175 4.02 -8.52 13.97
N GLU A 176 5.09 -7.81 14.37
CA GLU A 176 5.12 -7.03 15.61
C GLU A 176 5.11 -5.52 15.32
N THR A 177 4.39 -4.77 16.16
CA THR A 177 4.53 -3.31 16.23
C THR A 177 5.44 -2.97 17.42
N PRO A 178 6.49 -2.15 17.26
CA PRO A 178 7.35 -1.77 18.38
C PRO A 178 6.56 -1.15 19.53
N GLN A 179 6.97 -1.41 20.77
CA GLN A 179 6.26 -0.95 21.98
C GLN A 179 6.01 0.57 22.01
N ASP A 180 6.95 1.40 21.53
CA ASP A 180 6.70 2.85 21.44
C ASP A 180 5.64 3.17 20.37
N MET A 181 5.61 2.47 19.24
CA MET A 181 4.53 2.64 18.27
C MET A 181 3.18 2.19 18.81
N GLU A 182 3.12 1.13 19.61
CA GLU A 182 1.88 0.70 20.29
C GLU A 182 1.37 1.79 21.23
N LYS A 183 2.24 2.35 22.10
CA LYS A 183 1.87 3.45 23.02
C LYS A 183 1.39 4.70 22.29
N TYR A 184 2.03 5.05 21.17
CA TYR A 184 1.57 6.16 20.33
C TYR A 184 0.17 5.85 19.76
N GLN A 185 -0.01 4.65 19.26
CA GLN A 185 -1.20 4.21 18.57
C GLN A 185 -2.41 4.11 19.50
N GLU A 186 -2.26 3.61 20.73
CA GLU A 186 -3.33 3.59 21.72
C GLU A 186 -3.92 4.99 21.92
N LYS A 187 -3.06 6.00 22.09
CA LYS A 187 -3.47 7.40 22.25
C LYS A 187 -4.08 7.99 20.98
N ALA A 188 -3.49 7.68 19.83
CA ALA A 188 -4.02 8.15 18.55
C ALA A 188 -5.38 7.52 18.20
N ALA A 189 -5.57 6.24 18.51
CA ALA A 189 -6.79 5.50 18.23
C ALA A 189 -8.00 6.04 19.00
N GLU A 190 -7.81 6.45 20.26
CA GLU A 190 -8.88 7.07 21.07
C GLU A 190 -9.53 8.28 20.36
N VAL A 191 -8.72 9.11 19.71
CA VAL A 191 -9.18 10.29 18.97
C VAL A 191 -9.65 9.91 17.57
N ALA A 192 -8.92 9.01 16.91
CA ALA A 192 -9.21 8.60 15.54
C ALA A 192 -10.56 7.87 15.43
N LEU A 193 -10.88 6.97 16.36
CA LEU A 193 -12.15 6.22 16.37
C LEU A 193 -13.35 7.15 16.57
N LYS A 194 -13.23 8.17 17.43
CA LYS A 194 -14.25 9.22 17.62
C LYS A 194 -14.47 10.09 16.37
N ASN A 195 -13.45 10.17 15.51
CA ASN A 195 -13.51 10.88 14.23
C ASN A 195 -13.74 9.91 13.05
N GLY A 196 -14.26 8.71 13.32
CA GLY A 196 -14.71 7.79 12.28
C GLY A 196 -13.62 6.94 11.65
N LEU A 197 -12.46 6.75 12.28
CA LEU A 197 -11.47 5.78 11.81
C LEU A 197 -12.12 4.42 11.56
N ARG A 198 -11.77 3.82 10.43
CA ARG A 198 -11.95 2.39 10.11
C ARG A 198 -10.60 1.85 9.64
N ILE A 199 -10.25 0.64 10.04
CA ILE A 199 -9.00 0.01 9.60
C ILE A 199 -9.33 -0.99 8.50
N SER A 200 -8.97 -0.68 7.25
CA SER A 200 -9.19 -1.60 6.13
C SER A 200 -8.28 -2.82 6.24
N GLY A 201 -7.04 -2.64 6.70
CA GLY A 201 -6.11 -3.72 6.97
C GLY A 201 -4.68 -3.23 7.15
N TRP A 202 -3.94 -3.90 8.02
CA TRP A 202 -2.53 -3.66 8.27
C TRP A 202 -1.72 -4.87 7.84
N PHE A 203 -0.52 -4.59 7.34
CA PHE A 203 0.37 -5.60 6.82
C PHE A 203 1.78 -5.44 7.34
N GLY A 204 2.42 -6.56 7.63
CA GLY A 204 3.87 -6.68 7.76
C GLY A 204 4.48 -6.82 6.37
N VAL A 205 5.60 -6.14 6.14
CA VAL A 205 6.33 -6.22 4.88
C VAL A 205 7.36 -7.33 4.98
N GLU A 206 7.18 -8.35 4.15
CA GLU A 206 8.08 -9.48 4.07
C GLU A 206 9.36 -9.11 3.29
N GLY A 207 9.20 -8.31 2.23
CA GLY A 207 10.30 -7.80 1.40
C GLY A 207 9.81 -6.80 0.34
N THR A 208 10.74 -6.16 -0.36
CA THR A 208 10.45 -5.22 -1.47
C THR A 208 11.05 -5.78 -2.75
N ILE A 209 10.23 -6.28 -3.68
CA ILE A 209 10.71 -6.99 -4.87
C ILE A 209 11.23 -6.04 -5.95
N VAL A 210 10.61 -4.87 -6.06
CA VAL A 210 11.04 -3.77 -6.92
C VAL A 210 10.96 -2.49 -6.09
N GLY A 211 12.00 -1.67 -6.09
CA GLY A 211 11.98 -0.42 -5.33
C GLY A 211 13.27 0.38 -5.47
N ASP A 212 13.58 1.16 -4.45
CA ASP A 212 14.73 2.06 -4.39
C ASP A 212 15.85 1.55 -3.46
N GLY A 213 15.77 0.28 -3.06
CA GLY A 213 16.70 -0.36 -2.13
C GLY A 213 16.38 -0.13 -0.65
N ARG A 214 15.40 0.72 -0.32
CA ARG A 214 14.91 0.82 1.07
C ARG A 214 14.09 -0.40 1.43
N LYS A 215 14.05 -0.67 2.73
CA LYS A 215 13.20 -1.69 3.34
C LYS A 215 12.10 -1.02 4.13
N TRP A 216 10.98 -1.70 4.22
CA TRP A 216 9.81 -1.28 4.98
C TRP A 216 9.44 -2.41 5.93
N ASP A 217 8.81 -2.07 7.05
CA ASP A 217 8.40 -3.05 8.05
C ASP A 217 6.88 -3.23 8.04
N GLN A 218 6.11 -2.15 7.82
CA GLN A 218 4.64 -2.24 7.77
C GLN A 218 3.99 -1.29 6.76
N VAL A 219 2.83 -1.71 6.26
CA VAL A 219 1.89 -0.90 5.48
C VAL A 219 0.53 -0.90 6.18
N ARG A 220 -0.07 0.27 6.39
CA ARG A 220 -1.34 0.41 7.12
C ARG A 220 -2.35 1.22 6.31
N PHE A 221 -3.54 0.68 6.11
CA PHE A 221 -4.67 1.35 5.46
C PHE A 221 -5.70 1.78 6.52
N ASN A 222 -5.73 3.08 6.81
CA ASN A 222 -6.64 3.68 7.78
C ASN A 222 -7.62 4.61 7.07
N THR A 223 -8.90 4.31 7.10
CA THR A 223 -9.93 5.05 6.37
C THR A 223 -10.65 6.03 7.28
N PHE A 224 -10.93 7.22 6.77
CA PHE A 224 -11.69 8.27 7.45
C PHE A 224 -12.87 8.73 6.57
N PRO A 225 -13.97 9.21 7.18
CA PRO A 225 -15.14 9.69 6.46
C PRO A 225 -14.84 10.90 5.58
N SER A 226 -13.84 11.71 5.96
CA SER A 226 -13.46 12.93 5.26
C SER A 226 -12.01 13.32 5.57
N LYS A 227 -11.41 14.17 4.74
CA LYS A 227 -10.10 14.78 5.04
C LYS A 227 -10.19 15.64 6.30
N ALA A 228 -11.27 16.39 6.47
CA ALA A 228 -11.50 17.19 7.67
C ALA A 228 -11.50 16.33 8.95
N ALA A 229 -12.18 15.19 8.95
CA ALA A 229 -12.17 14.27 10.09
C ALA A 229 -10.76 13.77 10.44
N PHE A 230 -9.96 13.42 9.42
CA PHE A 230 -8.58 13.03 9.65
C PHE A 230 -7.72 14.19 10.20
N MET A 231 -7.94 15.42 9.71
CA MET A 231 -7.18 16.58 10.18
C MET A 231 -7.46 16.92 11.66
N GLU A 232 -8.66 16.64 12.18
CA GLU A 232 -8.93 16.73 13.63
C GLU A 232 -8.01 15.81 14.43
N VAL A 233 -7.79 14.58 13.94
CA VAL A 233 -6.86 13.63 14.58
C VAL A 233 -5.43 14.15 14.52
N VAL A 234 -4.99 14.64 13.36
CA VAL A 234 -3.62 15.17 13.18
C VAL A 234 -3.31 16.30 14.16
N ASN A 235 -4.29 17.19 14.35
CA ASN A 235 -4.18 18.41 15.17
C ASN A 235 -4.47 18.19 16.66
N ASP A 236 -4.94 17.01 17.06
CA ASP A 236 -5.26 16.73 18.46
C ASP A 236 -4.02 16.87 19.37
N PRO A 237 -4.09 17.67 20.46
CA PRO A 237 -2.96 17.90 21.35
C PRO A 237 -2.42 16.64 22.04
N ASN A 238 -3.30 15.71 22.43
CA ASN A 238 -2.87 14.47 23.10
C ASN A 238 -2.16 13.55 22.10
N ARG A 239 -2.64 13.49 20.85
CA ARG A 239 -1.97 12.75 19.77
C ARG A 239 -0.61 13.37 19.44
N LEU A 240 -0.51 14.70 19.40
CA LEU A 240 0.76 15.41 19.16
C LEU A 240 1.78 15.19 20.29
N GLU A 241 1.33 15.17 21.54
CA GLU A 241 2.19 14.82 22.68
C GLU A 241 2.69 13.36 22.57
N ALA A 242 1.78 12.43 22.30
CA ALA A 242 2.12 11.02 22.12
C ALA A 242 3.08 10.81 20.93
N GLN A 243 2.90 11.56 19.83
CA GLN A 243 3.80 11.53 18.68
C GLN A 243 5.24 11.86 19.10
N LYS A 244 5.45 13.00 19.78
CA LYS A 244 6.77 13.44 20.23
C LYS A 244 7.41 12.45 21.21
N LYS A 245 6.59 11.90 22.11
CA LYS A 245 7.07 11.01 23.17
C LYS A 245 7.48 9.63 22.63
N HIS A 246 6.75 9.13 21.63
CA HIS A 246 6.81 7.73 21.21
C HIS A 246 7.06 7.54 19.71
N ARG A 247 6.19 8.05 18.83
CA ARG A 247 6.27 7.80 17.36
C ARG A 247 7.60 8.22 16.75
N GLU A 248 8.07 9.42 17.08
CA GLU A 248 9.30 10.00 16.49
C GLU A 248 10.56 9.20 16.86
N LYS A 249 10.55 8.49 18.00
CA LYS A 249 11.66 7.60 18.39
C LYS A 249 11.60 6.25 17.71
N ALA A 250 10.38 5.80 17.39
CA ALA A 250 10.14 4.46 16.90
C ALA A 250 10.21 4.35 15.37
N ILE A 251 10.01 5.46 14.64
CA ILE A 251 10.06 5.50 13.17
C ILE A 251 11.44 5.96 12.69
N ALA A 252 12.01 5.23 11.74
CA ALA A 252 13.22 5.60 11.02
C ALA A 252 12.93 6.19 9.63
N ASP A 253 11.87 5.74 8.95
CA ASP A 253 11.42 6.29 7.67
C ASP A 253 9.91 6.08 7.50
N THR A 254 9.24 6.94 6.75
CA THR A 254 7.79 6.82 6.51
C THR A 254 7.31 7.54 5.26
N TYR A 255 6.36 6.90 4.57
CA TYR A 255 5.36 7.63 3.79
C TYR A 255 4.05 7.73 4.56
N THR A 256 3.39 8.88 4.48
CA THR A 256 1.99 9.06 4.88
C THR A 256 1.25 9.76 3.76
N LEU A 257 0.34 9.04 3.10
CA LEU A 257 -0.35 9.48 1.88
C LEU A 257 -1.85 9.50 2.13
N ILE A 258 -2.52 10.58 1.72
CA ILE A 258 -3.97 10.62 1.57
C ILE A 258 -4.31 10.10 0.19
N VAL A 259 -5.18 9.09 0.14
CA VAL A 259 -5.55 8.35 -1.07
C VAL A 259 -7.07 8.41 -1.23
N ARG A 260 -7.52 8.75 -2.45
CA ARG A 260 -8.91 8.63 -2.88
C ARG A 260 -9.14 7.24 -3.43
N THR A 261 -9.79 6.43 -2.62
CA THR A 261 -10.05 5.02 -2.88
C THR A 261 -11.12 4.86 -3.96
N SER A 262 -10.81 4.10 -5.01
CA SER A 262 -11.79 3.64 -6.02
C SER A 262 -12.25 2.21 -5.79
N LEU A 263 -11.42 1.40 -5.09
CA LEU A 263 -11.72 0.01 -4.72
C LEU A 263 -11.02 -0.30 -3.39
N ASP A 264 -11.75 -0.87 -2.43
CA ASP A 264 -11.18 -1.42 -1.20
C ASP A 264 -11.96 -2.67 -0.76
N ASN A 265 -11.30 -3.82 -0.95
CA ASN A 265 -11.72 -5.14 -0.51
C ASN A 265 -10.67 -5.76 0.43
N ILE A 266 -9.82 -4.95 1.07
CA ILE A 266 -8.69 -5.47 1.87
C ILE A 266 -9.21 -6.37 3.00
N ALA A 267 -10.14 -5.89 3.81
CA ALA A 267 -10.67 -6.64 4.96
C ALA A 267 -11.30 -7.99 4.56
N ALA A 268 -12.04 -8.00 3.45
CA ALA A 268 -12.62 -9.23 2.90
C ALA A 268 -11.53 -10.20 2.39
N SER A 269 -10.46 -9.66 1.80
CA SER A 269 -9.39 -10.46 1.22
C SER A 269 -8.52 -11.17 2.26
N THR A 270 -8.38 -10.62 3.47
CA THR A 270 -7.54 -11.12 4.57
C THR A 270 -8.30 -12.01 5.56
N SER A 271 -9.64 -12.04 5.47
CA SER A 271 -10.46 -12.91 6.31
C SER A 271 -10.29 -14.38 5.89
N PRO A 272 -10.31 -15.35 6.83
CA PRO A 272 -10.36 -16.77 6.48
C PRO A 272 -11.59 -17.05 5.59
N PRO A 273 -11.49 -17.94 4.59
CA PRO A 273 -12.69 -18.35 3.85
C PRO A 273 -13.71 -18.97 4.81
N SER A 274 -14.93 -18.45 4.75
CA SER A 274 -16.11 -18.92 5.50
C SER A 274 -16.54 -20.32 5.09
#